data_AF-A0A0K0D4B6-F1
#
_entry.id   AF-A0A0K0D4B6-F1
#
_cell.length_a   1.000
_cell.length_b   1.000
_cell.length_c   1.000
_cell.angle_alpha   90.00
_cell.angle_beta   90.00
_cell.angle_gamma   90.00
#
_symmetry.space_group_name_H-M   'P 1'
#
loop_
_entity.id
_entity.type
_entity.pdbx_description
1 polymer ?
#
loop_
_entity_poly.entity_id
_entity_poly.type
_entity_poly.pdbx_seq_one_letter_code
_entity_poly.pdbx_strand_id
1 'polypeptide(L)'
;LRWNDAGTEVFYQNYKEYVINDEYTCSQCSWDDAVTIPNPTGIGAAASLQNPKYNITPVAQQLLGFGLLLLGEYPFVSQPVKKILFDGYNDALLDAGHSEIVHFLSGLLNGGKSIIPIPIPDMPLLGFFQGYNNSRDEEYWINTGKRNINELGEIITWANRTSLPDSWWPTEYSRSIRGSDSGSFCKMRLQEDDKLPFFQSFMCRSFTKTFFNKTSIRGIPAYTYAVPYEDYDTTSDINIGFRYKNIEKVNYYPDWPYCPE
;
A
#
# COMPACT_ATOMS: atom_id res chain seq x y z
N LEU A 1 -20.54 -9.48 12.71
CA LEU A 1 -19.99 -9.39 14.08
C LEU A 1 -20.17 -10.73 14.78
N ARG A 2 -19.13 -11.25 15.44
CA ARG A 2 -19.20 -12.49 16.23
C ARG A 2 -18.36 -12.33 17.48
N TRP A 3 -18.89 -12.72 18.64
CA TRP A 3 -18.16 -12.69 19.91
C TRP A 3 -17.59 -14.08 20.21
N ASN A 4 -16.49 -14.14 20.96
CA ASN A 4 -16.09 -15.41 21.58
C ASN A 4 -16.98 -15.72 22.80
N ASP A 5 -16.98 -16.97 23.28
CA ASP A 5 -17.85 -17.41 24.39
C ASP A 5 -17.63 -16.61 25.68
N ALA A 6 -16.38 -16.18 25.92
CA ALA A 6 -16.02 -15.38 27.08
C ALA A 6 -16.48 -13.92 26.95
N GLY A 7 -16.90 -13.46 25.77
CA GLY A 7 -17.22 -12.07 25.45
C GLY A 7 -16.04 -11.12 25.60
N THR A 8 -14.81 -11.61 25.51
CA THR A 8 -13.58 -10.82 25.66
C THR A 8 -13.05 -10.32 24.32
N GLU A 9 -13.47 -10.95 23.23
CA GLU A 9 -12.95 -10.72 21.88
C GLU A 9 -14.13 -10.63 20.91
N VAL A 10 -14.04 -9.74 19.92
CA VAL A 10 -15.06 -9.59 18.88
C VAL A 10 -14.43 -9.62 17.50
N PHE A 11 -15.06 -10.39 16.63
CA PHE A 11 -14.75 -10.54 15.23
C PHE A 11 -15.64 -9.64 14.37
N TYR A 12 -15.04 -8.95 13.40
CA TYR A 12 -15.75 -8.23 12.36
C TYR A 12 -14.96 -8.17 11.05
N GLN A 13 -15.66 -7.74 10.01
CA GLN A 13 -15.11 -7.43 8.70
C GLN A 13 -15.56 -6.01 8.37
N ASN A 14 -14.62 -5.16 7.96
CA ASN A 14 -14.92 -3.78 7.60
C ASN A 14 -15.16 -3.70 6.09
N TYR A 15 -16.43 -3.62 5.68
CA TYR A 15 -16.81 -3.45 4.29
C TYR A 15 -16.77 -1.96 3.92
N LYS A 16 -16.07 -1.65 2.82
CA LYS A 16 -15.84 -0.28 2.38
C LYS A 16 -16.57 -0.04 1.05
N GLU A 17 -17.38 1.00 1.03
CA GLU A 17 -18.05 1.51 -0.16
C GLU A 17 -17.62 2.96 -0.39
N TYR A 18 -17.30 3.27 -1.64
CA TYR A 18 -16.86 4.59 -2.06
C TYR A 18 -17.91 5.17 -3.02
N VAL A 19 -18.54 6.26 -2.59
CA VAL A 19 -19.57 6.95 -3.37
C VAL A 19 -19.07 8.35 -3.66
N ILE A 20 -19.02 8.72 -4.95
CA ILE A 20 -18.69 10.08 -5.35
C ILE A 20 -19.83 11.02 -4.93
N ASN A 21 -19.45 12.18 -4.38
CA ASN A 21 -20.40 13.23 -4.05
C ASN A 21 -19.97 14.52 -4.75
N ASP A 22 -20.75 14.90 -5.76
CA ASP A 22 -20.49 16.09 -6.57
C ASP A 22 -20.58 17.39 -5.76
N GLU A 23 -21.34 17.41 -4.66
CA GLU A 23 -21.44 18.58 -3.76
C GLU A 23 -20.11 18.90 -3.08
N TYR A 24 -19.33 17.86 -2.75
CA TYR A 24 -18.01 18.00 -2.12
C TYR A 24 -16.85 17.90 -3.14
N THR A 25 -17.16 17.81 -4.43
CA THR A 25 -16.18 17.84 -5.51
C THR A 25 -15.92 19.29 -5.93
N CYS A 26 -14.67 19.61 -6.32
CA CYS A 26 -14.34 20.96 -6.76
C CYS A 26 -15.20 21.34 -7.98
N SER A 27 -15.68 22.59 -8.06
CA SER A 27 -16.65 23.01 -9.09
C SER A 27 -16.20 22.83 -10.54
N GLN A 28 -14.90 22.79 -10.77
CA GLN A 28 -14.25 22.64 -12.06
C GLN A 28 -13.67 21.23 -12.29
N CYS A 29 -13.86 20.32 -11.35
CA CYS A 29 -13.36 18.96 -11.41
C CYS A 29 -14.48 18.02 -11.85
N SER A 30 -14.13 17.04 -12.68
CA SER A 30 -15.01 15.94 -13.09
C SER A 30 -14.31 14.60 -12.91
N TRP A 31 -15.11 13.58 -12.62
CA TRP A 31 -14.67 12.18 -12.58
C TRP A 31 -14.18 11.67 -13.95
N ASP A 32 -14.65 12.32 -15.02
CA ASP A 32 -14.27 12.06 -16.41
C ASP A 32 -13.07 12.89 -16.89
N ASP A 33 -12.56 13.82 -16.06
CA ASP A 33 -11.42 14.66 -16.46
C ASP A 33 -10.18 13.79 -16.66
N ALA A 34 -9.48 14.03 -17.77
CA ALA A 34 -8.21 13.37 -18.03
C ALA A 34 -7.11 13.98 -17.15
N VAL A 35 -6.38 13.13 -16.43
CA VAL A 35 -5.19 13.51 -15.67
C VAL A 35 -4.00 12.72 -16.20
N THR A 36 -2.88 13.41 -16.38
CA THR A 36 -1.61 12.81 -16.75
C THR A 36 -0.82 12.46 -15.50
N ILE A 37 -0.48 11.19 -15.33
CA ILE A 37 0.31 10.68 -14.20
C ILE A 37 1.55 9.93 -14.72
N PRO A 38 2.61 9.78 -13.90
CA PRO A 38 3.68 8.83 -14.21
C PRO A 38 3.08 7.43 -14.41
N ASN A 39 3.54 6.71 -15.43
CA ASN A 39 3.04 5.39 -15.78
C ASN A 39 3.43 4.34 -14.73
N PRO A 40 2.50 3.85 -13.88
CA PRO A 40 2.84 2.91 -12.82
C PRO A 40 3.35 1.57 -13.39
N THR A 41 2.72 1.06 -14.45
CA THR A 41 3.13 -0.19 -15.09
C THR A 41 4.50 -0.07 -15.73
N GLY A 42 4.71 1.00 -16.52
CA GLY A 42 6.00 1.29 -17.14
C GLY A 42 7.13 1.45 -16.12
N ILE A 43 6.86 2.14 -14.99
CA ILE A 43 7.82 2.27 -13.88
C ILE A 43 8.12 0.91 -13.25
N GLY A 44 7.10 0.09 -12.97
CA GLY A 44 7.27 -1.25 -12.41
C GLY A 44 8.07 -2.19 -13.33
N ALA A 45 7.81 -2.12 -14.64
CA ALA A 45 8.56 -2.85 -15.66
C ALA A 45 10.01 -2.39 -15.71
N ALA A 46 10.26 -1.08 -15.74
CA ALA A 46 11.61 -0.51 -15.73
C ALA A 46 12.39 -0.89 -14.47
N ALA A 47 11.76 -0.81 -13.29
CA ALA A 47 12.36 -1.24 -12.02
C ALA A 47 12.69 -2.74 -12.04
N SER A 48 11.82 -3.56 -12.63
CA SER A 48 12.07 -4.99 -12.77
C SER A 48 13.20 -5.29 -13.77
N LEU A 49 13.32 -4.53 -14.85
CA LEU A 49 14.44 -4.67 -15.80
C LEU A 49 15.79 -4.41 -15.13
N GLN A 50 15.84 -3.46 -14.19
CA GLN A 50 17.04 -3.09 -13.45
C GLN A 50 17.31 -3.98 -12.23
N ASN A 51 16.35 -4.81 -11.81
CA ASN A 51 16.49 -5.64 -10.64
C ASN A 51 17.47 -6.82 -10.90
N PRO A 52 18.59 -6.91 -10.15
CA PRO A 52 19.59 -7.95 -10.34
C PRO A 52 19.05 -9.38 -10.20
N LYS A 53 17.93 -9.58 -9.49
CA LYS A 53 17.28 -10.89 -9.32
C LYS A 53 16.96 -11.57 -10.65
N TYR A 54 16.68 -10.80 -11.71
CA TYR A 54 16.28 -11.34 -13.01
C TYR A 54 17.45 -11.59 -13.97
N ASN A 55 18.69 -11.25 -13.60
CA ASN A 55 19.91 -11.49 -14.39
C ASN A 55 19.82 -10.99 -15.86
N ILE A 56 19.16 -9.85 -16.10
CA ILE A 56 18.99 -9.27 -17.43
C ILE A 56 20.25 -8.48 -17.79
N THR A 57 20.85 -8.78 -18.94
CA THR A 57 22.07 -8.09 -19.40
C THR A 57 21.77 -6.64 -19.82
N PRO A 58 22.74 -5.72 -19.78
CA PRO A 58 22.51 -4.32 -20.18
C PRO A 58 21.97 -4.16 -21.61
N VAL A 59 22.44 -5.00 -22.54
CA VAL A 59 21.94 -5.01 -23.93
C VAL A 59 20.49 -5.47 -23.98
N ALA A 60 20.13 -6.52 -23.23
CA ALA A 60 18.75 -6.98 -23.13
C ALA A 60 17.84 -5.94 -22.46
N GLN A 61 18.32 -5.22 -21.43
CA GLN A 61 17.59 -4.12 -20.80
C GLN A 61 17.26 -3.01 -21.81
N GLN A 62 18.23 -2.62 -22.66
CA GLN A 62 17.99 -1.61 -23.71
C GLN A 62 16.99 -2.08 -24.76
N LEU A 63 17.11 -3.33 -25.23
CA LEU A 63 16.17 -3.90 -26.21
C LEU A 63 14.75 -4.01 -25.64
N LEU A 64 14.61 -4.48 -24.40
CA LEU A 64 13.32 -4.58 -23.72
C LEU A 64 12.74 -3.19 -23.44
N GLY A 65 13.55 -2.23 -22.99
CA GLY A 65 13.12 -0.84 -22.79
C GLY A 65 12.64 -0.17 -24.07
N PHE A 66 13.34 -0.39 -25.19
CA PHE A 66 12.87 0.08 -26.50
C PHE A 66 11.57 -0.62 -26.93
N GLY A 67 11.46 -1.92 -26.68
CA GLY A 67 10.23 -2.69 -26.93
C GLY A 67 9.02 -2.15 -26.14
N LEU A 68 9.21 -1.83 -24.86
CA LEU A 68 8.17 -1.21 -24.02
C LEU A 68 7.67 0.10 -24.65
N LEU A 69 8.58 0.98 -25.09
CA LEU A 69 8.20 2.22 -25.76
C LEU A 69 7.41 1.98 -27.07
N LEU A 70 7.78 0.96 -27.85
CA LEU A 70 7.04 0.60 -29.07
C LEU A 70 5.65 0.04 -28.78
N LEU A 71 5.46 -0.64 -27.65
CA LEU A 71 4.16 -1.13 -27.20
C LEU A 71 3.25 -0.02 -26.65
N GLY A 72 3.78 1.18 -26.43
CA GLY A 72 3.04 2.32 -25.89
C GLY A 72 3.22 2.55 -24.39
N GLU A 73 4.18 1.85 -23.76
CA GLU A 73 4.57 2.08 -22.36
C GLU A 73 5.45 3.33 -22.23
N TYR A 74 4.82 4.49 -22.40
CA TYR A 74 5.48 5.78 -22.20
C TYR A 74 5.63 6.10 -20.71
N PRO A 75 6.57 6.98 -20.32
CA PRO A 75 6.78 7.38 -18.92
C PRO A 75 5.57 8.03 -18.25
N PHE A 76 4.64 8.56 -19.04
CA PHE A 76 3.41 9.19 -18.57
C PHE A 76 2.20 8.65 -19.34
N VAL A 77 1.08 8.56 -18.66
CA VAL A 77 -0.21 8.10 -19.19
C VAL A 77 -1.27 9.11 -18.80
N SER A 78 -2.19 9.38 -19.73
CA SER A 78 -3.35 10.24 -19.48
C SER A 78 -4.62 9.40 -19.50
N GLN A 79 -5.35 9.40 -18.38
CA GLN A 79 -6.60 8.67 -18.23
C GLN A 79 -7.60 9.49 -17.42
N PRO A 80 -8.91 9.25 -17.57
CA PRO A 80 -9.92 9.81 -16.68
C PRO A 80 -9.63 9.47 -15.20
N VAL A 81 -9.91 10.41 -14.29
CA VAL A 81 -9.74 10.22 -12.83
C VAL A 81 -10.36 8.90 -12.37
N LYS A 82 -11.58 8.60 -12.82
CA LYS A 82 -12.29 7.37 -12.47
C LYS A 82 -11.56 6.08 -12.81
N LYS A 83 -10.87 6.06 -13.95
CA LYS A 83 -10.09 4.90 -14.40
C LYS A 83 -8.80 4.76 -13.60
N ILE A 84 -8.14 5.88 -13.30
CA ILE A 84 -6.94 5.89 -12.46
C ILE A 84 -7.24 5.36 -11.05
N LEU A 85 -8.40 5.74 -10.49
CA LEU A 85 -8.76 5.40 -9.12
C LEU A 85 -9.50 4.06 -9.01
N PHE A 86 -10.67 3.88 -9.60
CA PHE A 86 -11.56 2.75 -9.27
C PHE A 86 -11.93 1.85 -10.46
N ASP A 87 -12.28 2.42 -11.63
CA ASP A 87 -12.78 1.65 -12.77
C ASP A 87 -11.68 0.79 -13.41
N GLY A 88 -10.43 1.28 -13.32
CA GLY A 88 -9.29 0.72 -14.02
C GLY A 88 -9.23 1.07 -15.51
N TYR A 89 -8.07 0.88 -16.12
CA TYR A 89 -7.87 0.96 -17.57
C TYR A 89 -6.99 -0.17 -18.09
N ASN A 90 -7.17 -0.51 -19.37
CA ASN A 90 -6.28 -1.44 -20.07
C ASN A 90 -4.93 -0.78 -20.29
N ASP A 91 -3.88 -1.51 -19.98
CA ASP A 91 -2.49 -1.09 -20.08
C ASP A 91 -1.80 -1.95 -21.14
N ALA A 92 -0.96 -1.35 -21.97
CA ALA A 92 -0.44 -2.03 -23.15
C ALA A 92 0.49 -3.20 -22.77
N LEU A 93 1.25 -3.08 -21.68
CA LEU A 93 2.07 -4.16 -21.17
C LEU A 93 1.24 -5.27 -20.52
N LEU A 94 0.19 -4.93 -19.77
CA LEU A 94 -0.71 -5.94 -19.21
C LEU A 94 -1.45 -6.70 -20.31
N ASP A 95 -1.96 -5.98 -21.32
CA ASP A 95 -2.63 -6.57 -22.49
C ASP A 95 -1.67 -7.47 -23.28
N ALA A 96 -0.47 -6.98 -23.57
CA ALA A 96 0.55 -7.76 -24.26
C ALA A 96 0.98 -8.98 -23.44
N GLY A 97 1.17 -8.81 -22.13
CA GLY A 97 1.57 -9.86 -21.21
C GLY A 97 0.58 -11.02 -21.12
N HIS A 98 -0.72 -10.73 -21.23
CA HIS A 98 -1.79 -11.72 -21.25
C HIS A 98 -2.18 -12.20 -22.67
N SER A 99 -1.50 -11.69 -23.70
CA SER A 99 -1.82 -12.02 -25.08
C SER A 99 -1.24 -13.38 -25.52
N GLU A 100 -1.95 -14.03 -26.46
CA GLU A 100 -1.48 -15.29 -27.05
C GLU A 100 -0.16 -15.15 -27.80
N ILE A 101 0.19 -13.95 -28.29
CA ILE A 101 1.44 -13.75 -29.04
C ILE A 101 2.67 -13.89 -28.14
N VAL A 102 2.61 -13.42 -26.89
CA VAL A 102 3.70 -13.58 -25.93
C VAL A 102 3.82 -15.05 -25.52
N HIS A 103 2.71 -15.74 -25.32
CA HIS A 103 2.71 -17.19 -25.07
C HIS A 103 3.26 -17.98 -26.26
N PHE A 104 2.87 -17.64 -27.49
CA PHE A 104 3.36 -18.24 -28.72
C PHE A 104 4.86 -18.02 -28.91
N LEU A 105 5.34 -16.78 -28.76
CA LEU A 105 6.77 -16.45 -28.87
C LEU A 105 7.59 -17.12 -27.75
N SER A 106 7.03 -17.26 -26.55
CA SER A 106 7.64 -18.03 -25.46
C SER A 106 7.77 -19.51 -25.79
N GLY A 107 6.76 -20.09 -26.44
CA GLY A 107 6.80 -21.46 -26.95
C GLY A 107 7.84 -21.66 -28.06
N LEU A 108 7.92 -20.71 -29.00
CA LEU A 108 8.81 -20.79 -30.16
C LEU A 108 10.28 -20.52 -29.83
N LEU A 109 10.55 -19.51 -28.99
CA LEU A 109 11.90 -18.98 -28.77
C LEU A 109 12.56 -19.49 -27.48
N ASN A 110 11.78 -19.94 -26.49
CA ASN A 110 12.29 -20.26 -25.16
C ASN A 110 11.67 -21.55 -24.57
N GLY A 111 11.20 -22.47 -25.43
CA GLY A 111 10.75 -23.80 -25.03
C GLY A 111 9.61 -23.81 -24.01
N GLY A 112 8.73 -22.80 -24.06
CA GLY A 112 7.58 -22.65 -23.14
C GLY A 112 7.87 -21.87 -21.86
N LYS A 113 9.12 -21.42 -21.63
CA LYS A 113 9.42 -20.44 -20.59
C LYS A 113 9.15 -19.03 -21.12
N SER A 114 8.54 -18.17 -20.30
CA SER A 114 8.24 -16.79 -20.69
C SER A 114 9.47 -16.09 -21.30
N ILE A 115 9.30 -15.47 -22.48
CA ILE A 115 10.32 -14.56 -23.04
C ILE A 115 10.41 -13.24 -22.28
N ILE A 116 9.39 -12.93 -21.46
CA ILE A 116 9.41 -11.81 -20.52
C ILE A 116 9.94 -12.36 -19.19
N PRO A 117 11.17 -12.03 -18.78
CA PRO A 117 11.79 -12.56 -17.55
C PRO A 117 11.22 -11.93 -16.27
N ILE A 118 10.24 -11.03 -16.40
CA ILE A 118 9.62 -10.27 -15.33
C ILE A 118 8.22 -10.83 -15.07
N PRO A 119 7.81 -11.03 -13.80
CA PRO A 119 6.45 -11.45 -13.49
C PRO A 119 5.46 -10.37 -13.92
N ILE A 120 4.52 -10.75 -14.78
CA ILE A 120 3.37 -9.91 -15.12
C ILE A 120 2.36 -10.08 -13.98
N PRO A 121 1.92 -8.99 -13.33
CA PRO A 121 0.94 -9.09 -12.28
C PRO A 121 -0.39 -9.63 -12.84
N ASP A 122 -1.05 -10.50 -12.08
CA ASP A 122 -2.37 -11.06 -12.40
C ASP A 122 -3.46 -10.02 -12.13
N MET A 123 -3.36 -8.89 -12.83
CA MET A 123 -4.30 -7.78 -12.76
C MET A 123 -4.82 -7.47 -14.17
N PRO A 124 -6.14 -7.55 -14.40
CA PRO A 124 -6.69 -7.34 -15.74
C PRO A 124 -6.74 -5.86 -16.14
N LEU A 125 -6.81 -4.95 -15.16
CA LEU A 125 -6.84 -3.51 -15.39
C LEU A 125 -5.93 -2.81 -14.36
N LEU A 126 -5.33 -1.70 -14.76
CA LEU A 126 -4.60 -0.83 -13.86
C LEU A 126 -5.52 0.22 -13.24
N GLY A 127 -5.55 0.29 -11.91
CA GLY A 127 -6.16 1.37 -11.12
C GLY A 127 -5.75 1.26 -9.64
N PHE A 128 -5.55 2.38 -8.94
CA PHE A 128 -5.00 2.37 -7.59
C PHE A 128 -5.91 1.70 -6.55
N PHE A 129 -7.22 1.83 -6.73
CA PHE A 129 -8.27 1.27 -5.88
C PHE A 129 -9.19 0.34 -6.69
N GLN A 130 -8.68 -0.25 -7.77
CA GLN A 130 -9.43 -1.23 -8.55
C GLN A 130 -9.78 -2.44 -7.65
N GLY A 131 -11.06 -2.79 -7.59
CA GLY A 131 -11.57 -3.86 -6.72
C GLY A 131 -11.70 -3.51 -5.23
N TYR A 132 -11.40 -2.26 -4.83
CA TYR A 132 -11.60 -1.83 -3.43
C TYR A 132 -13.05 -1.43 -3.13
N ASN A 133 -13.81 -1.00 -4.13
CA ASN A 133 -15.21 -0.65 -3.90
C ASN A 133 -16.03 -1.92 -3.65
N ASN A 134 -16.91 -1.89 -2.64
CA ASN A 134 -17.69 -3.05 -2.19
C ASN A 134 -16.83 -4.25 -1.76
N SER A 135 -15.60 -3.99 -1.33
CA SER A 135 -14.72 -5.01 -0.77
C SER A 135 -14.63 -4.86 0.75
N ARG A 136 -13.83 -5.72 1.37
CA ARG A 136 -13.58 -5.70 2.82
C ARG A 136 -12.10 -5.68 3.11
N ASP A 137 -11.77 -5.02 4.20
CA ASP A 137 -10.40 -4.95 4.74
C ASP A 137 -10.08 -6.17 5.60
N GLU A 138 -10.15 -7.35 4.99
CA GLU A 138 -9.88 -8.62 5.65
C GLU A 138 -10.71 -8.85 6.92
N GLU A 139 -10.24 -9.77 7.76
CA GLU A 139 -10.87 -10.21 8.99
C GLU A 139 -10.15 -9.66 10.21
N TYR A 140 -10.88 -9.02 11.12
CA TYR A 140 -10.37 -8.52 12.39
C TYR A 140 -10.89 -9.33 13.56
N TRP A 141 -10.00 -9.65 14.49
CA TRP A 141 -10.34 -9.92 15.87
C TRP A 141 -9.75 -8.83 16.75
N ILE A 142 -10.58 -8.24 17.62
CA ILE A 142 -10.14 -7.19 18.54
C ILE A 142 -10.54 -7.50 19.99
N ASN A 143 -9.82 -6.88 20.92
CA ASN A 143 -10.14 -6.85 22.33
C ASN A 143 -11.37 -5.97 22.61
N THR A 144 -12.26 -6.48 23.45
CA THR A 144 -13.53 -5.81 23.80
C THR A 144 -13.40 -4.88 25.00
N GLY A 145 -12.21 -4.84 25.63
CA GLY A 145 -11.97 -4.14 26.88
C GLY A 145 -12.52 -4.85 28.13
N LYS A 146 -13.17 -6.01 28.00
CA LYS A 146 -13.77 -6.74 29.14
C LYS A 146 -12.73 -7.17 30.19
N ARG A 147 -11.55 -7.61 29.74
CA ARG A 147 -10.43 -8.01 30.63
C ARG A 147 -9.72 -6.77 31.19
N ASN A 148 -9.42 -5.83 30.30
CA ASN A 148 -8.76 -4.57 30.62
C ASN A 148 -9.31 -3.48 29.71
N ILE A 149 -9.94 -2.46 30.29
CA ILE A 149 -10.60 -1.40 29.52
C ILE A 149 -9.62 -0.57 28.67
N ASN A 150 -8.32 -0.59 29.01
CA ASN A 150 -7.30 0.10 28.23
C ASN A 150 -6.86 -0.67 26.97
N GLU A 151 -7.31 -1.92 26.79
CA GLU A 151 -7.07 -2.73 25.59
C GLU A 151 -8.29 -2.69 24.63
N LEU A 152 -9.30 -1.87 24.92
CA LEU A 152 -10.47 -1.74 24.07
C LEU A 152 -10.08 -1.35 22.65
N GLY A 153 -10.50 -2.15 21.66
CA GLY A 153 -10.24 -1.89 20.25
C GLY A 153 -8.89 -2.40 19.75
N GLU A 154 -8.01 -2.90 20.64
CA GLU A 154 -6.71 -3.44 20.25
C GLU A 154 -6.86 -4.68 19.38
N ILE A 155 -6.11 -4.73 18.28
CA ILE A 155 -6.13 -5.83 17.32
C ILE A 155 -5.40 -7.04 17.90
N ILE A 156 -6.09 -8.18 17.87
CA ILE A 156 -5.55 -9.49 18.18
C ILE A 156 -5.03 -10.13 16.90
N THR A 157 -5.86 -10.14 15.86
CA THR A 157 -5.46 -10.58 14.53
C THR A 157 -6.09 -9.73 13.43
N TRP A 158 -5.34 -9.60 12.33
CA TRP A 158 -5.83 -9.08 11.05
C TRP A 158 -5.47 -10.09 9.95
N ALA A 159 -6.42 -10.37 9.05
CA ALA A 159 -6.27 -11.40 8.02
C ALA A 159 -5.84 -12.78 8.59
N ASN A 160 -6.40 -13.13 9.75
CA ASN A 160 -6.08 -14.35 10.51
C ASN A 160 -4.59 -14.47 10.91
N ARG A 161 -3.89 -13.34 11.06
CA ARG A 161 -2.47 -13.27 11.47
C ARG A 161 -2.27 -12.29 12.61
N THR A 162 -1.30 -12.59 13.46
CA THR A 162 -0.83 -11.70 14.56
C THR A 162 0.30 -10.77 14.10
N SER A 163 0.89 -11.03 12.94
CA SER A 163 1.94 -10.23 12.31
C SER A 163 1.81 -10.24 10.79
N LEU A 164 2.33 -9.19 10.15
CA LEU A 164 2.37 -9.09 8.70
C LEU A 164 3.30 -10.14 8.09
N PRO A 165 3.15 -10.51 6.81
CA PRO A 165 4.01 -11.49 6.14
C PRO A 165 5.50 -11.10 6.10
N ASP A 166 6.40 -12.09 6.20
CA ASP A 166 7.85 -11.92 6.04
C ASP A 166 8.26 -11.37 4.67
N SER A 167 7.42 -11.61 3.66
CA SER A 167 7.61 -11.08 2.32
C SER A 167 7.41 -9.57 2.22
N TRP A 168 6.71 -8.95 3.18
CA TRP A 168 6.40 -7.51 3.14
C TRP A 168 7.50 -6.70 3.83
N TRP A 169 7.86 -7.07 5.06
CA TRP A 169 8.87 -6.36 5.85
C TRP A 169 9.91 -7.30 6.45
N PRO A 170 11.20 -6.92 6.47
CA PRO A 170 12.28 -7.82 6.88
C PRO A 170 12.44 -7.94 8.41
N THR A 171 11.99 -6.95 9.20
CA THR A 171 12.11 -6.97 10.67
C THR A 171 10.79 -7.30 11.36
N GLU A 172 10.87 -7.93 12.54
CA GLU A 172 9.70 -8.21 13.38
C GLU A 172 8.95 -6.94 13.76
N TYR A 173 9.67 -5.86 14.10
CA TYR A 173 9.06 -4.56 14.39
C TYR A 173 8.22 -4.04 13.22
N SER A 174 8.76 -4.05 12.00
CA SER A 174 8.01 -3.56 10.83
C SER A 174 6.83 -4.45 10.45
N ARG A 175 6.85 -5.73 10.84
CA ARG A 175 5.71 -6.66 10.69
C ARG A 175 4.70 -6.60 11.82
N SER A 176 5.00 -5.91 12.92
CA SER A 176 4.12 -5.91 14.09
C SER A 176 2.80 -5.21 13.78
N ILE A 177 1.70 -5.88 14.13
CA ILE A 177 0.34 -5.32 14.14
C ILE A 177 0.10 -4.86 15.57
N ARG A 178 -0.04 -3.55 15.80
CA ARG A 178 -0.03 -2.96 17.13
C ARG A 178 -1.20 -2.02 17.34
N GLY A 179 -1.79 -2.09 18.54
CA GLY A 179 -2.85 -1.18 18.96
C GLY A 179 -4.15 -1.38 18.20
N SER A 180 -4.95 -0.33 18.11
CA SER A 180 -6.27 -0.38 17.46
C SER A 180 -6.18 -0.36 15.94
N ASP A 181 -7.30 -0.57 15.25
CA ASP A 181 -7.40 -0.16 13.84
C ASP A 181 -7.47 1.38 13.71
N SER A 182 -7.54 1.88 12.48
CA SER A 182 -7.57 3.32 12.17
C SER A 182 -8.90 4.03 12.48
N GLY A 183 -9.90 3.34 13.05
CA GLY A 183 -11.22 3.89 13.36
C GLY A 183 -11.74 3.60 14.78
N SER A 184 -11.10 2.71 15.53
CA SER A 184 -11.53 2.28 16.86
C SER A 184 -10.93 3.12 17.97
N PHE A 185 -11.47 2.91 19.18
CA PHE A 185 -10.88 3.41 20.41
C PHE A 185 -9.51 2.76 20.66
N CYS A 186 -8.61 3.49 21.32
CA CYS A 186 -7.27 2.97 21.68
C CYS A 186 -7.15 2.68 23.18
N LYS A 187 -7.63 3.59 24.03
CA LYS A 187 -7.66 3.45 25.49
C LYS A 187 -8.65 4.43 26.11
N MET A 188 -9.02 4.21 27.37
CA MET A 188 -9.81 5.15 28.15
C MET A 188 -8.91 6.16 28.89
N ARG A 189 -9.48 7.34 29.21
CA ARG A 189 -8.80 8.41 29.96
C ARG A 189 -7.45 8.81 29.33
N LEU A 190 -7.53 9.32 28.12
CA LEU A 190 -6.38 9.83 27.36
C LEU A 190 -5.61 10.90 28.17
N GLN A 191 -4.29 10.83 28.10
CA GLN A 191 -3.30 11.70 28.75
C GLN A 191 -2.29 12.21 27.72
N GLU A 192 -1.73 13.39 27.97
CA GLU A 192 -0.81 14.06 27.02
C GLU A 192 0.48 13.25 26.76
N ASP A 193 0.90 12.39 27.68
CA ASP A 193 2.08 11.53 27.56
C ASP A 193 1.78 10.17 26.91
N ASP A 194 0.54 9.93 26.50
CA ASP A 194 0.15 8.68 25.86
C ASP A 194 0.78 8.46 24.50
N LYS A 195 1.25 7.22 24.31
CA LYS A 195 1.66 6.68 23.03
C LYS A 195 0.62 5.67 22.58
N LEU A 196 -0.09 5.98 21.51
CA LEU A 196 -1.22 5.19 21.04
C LEU A 196 -0.84 4.49 19.74
N PRO A 197 -0.41 3.22 19.76
CA PRO A 197 -0.20 2.48 18.54
C PRO A 197 -1.52 2.26 17.81
N PHE A 198 -1.47 2.23 16.48
CA PHE A 198 -2.57 1.75 15.66
C PHE A 198 -2.02 1.12 14.38
N PHE A 199 -2.77 0.15 13.85
CA PHE A 199 -2.49 -0.50 12.59
C PHE A 199 -3.30 0.16 11.47
N GLN A 200 -2.62 0.55 10.39
CA GLN A 200 -3.28 1.01 9.17
C GLN A 200 -3.02 0.00 8.05
N SER A 201 -4.05 -0.81 7.78
CA SER A 201 -4.04 -1.86 6.75
C SER A 201 -3.68 -1.32 5.36
N PHE A 202 -4.23 -0.16 4.98
CA PHE A 202 -3.93 0.50 3.71
C PHE A 202 -2.46 0.88 3.53
N MET A 203 -1.75 1.14 4.63
CA MET A 203 -0.32 1.47 4.61
C MET A 203 0.55 0.24 4.91
N CYS A 204 -0.08 -0.93 5.11
CA CYS A 204 0.57 -2.19 5.45
C CYS A 204 1.53 -2.09 6.64
N ARG A 205 1.25 -1.23 7.63
CA ARG A 205 2.11 -1.07 8.82
C ARG A 205 1.39 -0.45 10.00
N SER A 206 2.00 -0.59 11.17
CA SER A 206 1.58 0.11 12.39
C SER A 206 2.33 1.43 12.56
N PHE A 207 1.66 2.40 13.17
CA PHE A 207 2.18 3.71 13.56
C PHE A 207 1.90 3.98 15.03
N THR A 208 2.58 4.95 15.62
CA THR A 208 2.25 5.46 16.96
C THR A 208 1.82 6.91 16.87
N LYS A 209 0.60 7.22 17.30
CA LYS A 209 0.17 8.61 17.45
C LYS A 209 0.49 9.12 18.86
N THR A 210 1.03 10.33 18.93
CA THR A 210 1.37 11.03 20.17
C THR A 210 0.57 12.32 20.28
N PHE A 211 0.47 12.88 21.49
CA PHE A 211 -0.28 14.10 21.71
C PHE A 211 0.28 15.25 20.86
N PHE A 212 -0.63 15.95 20.18
CA PHE A 212 -0.32 17.12 19.37
C PHE A 212 -0.79 18.40 20.05
N ASN A 213 -2.08 18.51 20.37
CA ASN A 213 -2.63 19.65 21.10
C ASN A 213 -4.00 19.35 21.75
N LYS A 214 -4.47 20.29 22.58
CA LYS A 214 -5.85 20.33 23.08
C LYS A 214 -6.72 21.10 22.08
N THR A 215 -7.94 20.61 21.87
CA THR A 215 -8.94 21.22 20.99
C THR A 215 -10.34 21.11 21.61
N SER A 216 -11.35 21.63 20.91
CA SER A 216 -12.75 21.47 21.25
C SER A 216 -13.55 21.15 19.99
N ILE A 217 -14.30 20.05 20.02
CA ILE A 217 -15.18 19.65 18.91
C ILE A 217 -16.61 19.82 19.38
N ARG A 218 -17.32 20.79 18.79
CA ARG A 218 -18.72 21.12 19.14
C ARG A 218 -18.93 21.33 20.67
N GLY A 219 -17.96 21.97 21.33
CA GLY A 219 -18.01 22.27 22.76
C GLY A 219 -17.50 21.14 23.66
N ILE A 220 -17.10 19.99 23.12
CA ILE A 220 -16.53 18.87 23.87
C ILE A 220 -15.00 19.01 23.86
N PRO A 221 -14.34 19.15 25.03
CA PRO A 221 -12.89 19.15 25.13
C PRO A 221 -12.31 17.86 24.57
N ALA A 222 -11.32 17.98 23.70
CA ALA A 222 -10.71 16.86 23.00
C ALA A 222 -9.20 17.02 22.92
N TYR A 223 -8.49 15.90 22.74
CA TYR A 223 -7.07 15.88 22.41
C TYR A 223 -6.91 15.49 20.95
N THR A 224 -6.06 16.22 20.24
CA THR A 224 -5.58 15.79 18.93
C THR A 224 -4.31 14.98 19.14
N TYR A 225 -4.31 13.78 18.57
CA TYR A 225 -3.12 12.95 18.44
C TYR A 225 -2.72 12.88 16.96
N ALA A 226 -1.43 12.92 16.68
CA ALA A 226 -0.89 12.84 15.33
C ALA A 226 0.27 11.85 15.30
N VAL A 227 0.54 11.28 14.12
CA VAL A 227 1.75 10.48 13.89
C VAL A 227 2.92 11.44 13.80
N PRO A 228 3.93 11.34 14.68
CA PRO A 228 5.03 12.29 14.69
C PRO A 228 6.08 11.91 13.63
N TYR A 229 7.03 12.81 13.37
CA TYR A 229 8.03 12.62 12.29
C TYR A 229 8.85 11.33 12.48
N GLU A 230 9.11 10.93 13.72
CA GLU A 230 9.94 9.78 14.07
C GLU A 230 9.37 8.46 13.56
N ASP A 231 8.05 8.34 13.39
CA ASP A 231 7.42 7.16 12.79
C ASP A 231 7.67 7.08 11.26
N TYR A 232 7.96 8.21 10.61
CA TYR A 232 8.30 8.32 9.19
C TYR A 232 9.80 8.33 8.93
N ASP A 233 10.62 8.61 9.94
CA ASP A 233 12.07 8.72 9.80
C ASP A 233 12.70 7.37 9.46
N THR A 234 13.00 7.17 8.18
CA THR A 234 13.66 5.97 7.69
C THR A 234 15.12 5.89 8.12
N THR A 235 15.74 6.94 8.65
CA THR A 235 17.13 6.93 9.14
C THR A 235 17.27 6.38 10.56
N SER A 236 16.15 6.29 11.31
CA SER A 236 16.11 5.67 12.63
C SER A 236 16.31 4.16 12.57
N ASP A 237 16.99 3.58 13.56
CA ASP A 237 17.23 2.14 13.68
C ASP A 237 15.93 1.34 13.83
N ILE A 238 14.95 1.90 14.55
CA ILE A 238 13.66 1.22 14.76
C ILE A 238 12.89 1.03 13.44
N ASN A 239 13.08 1.95 12.48
CA ASN A 239 12.42 1.95 11.18
C ASN A 239 13.26 1.28 10.08
N ILE A 240 14.36 0.60 10.43
CA ILE A 240 15.26 -0.02 9.44
C ILE A 240 14.54 -0.98 8.50
N GLY A 241 13.49 -1.66 8.98
CA GLY A 241 12.69 -2.57 8.17
C GLY A 241 11.81 -1.89 7.11
N PHE A 242 11.56 -0.58 7.23
CA PHE A 242 10.81 0.21 6.26
C PHE A 242 11.70 0.89 5.22
N ARG A 243 13.03 0.79 5.35
CA ARG A 243 13.97 1.40 4.40
C ARG A 243 13.84 0.75 3.03
N TYR A 244 13.83 1.58 1.99
CA TYR A 244 13.98 1.11 0.63
C TYR A 244 15.33 0.41 0.47
N LYS A 245 15.31 -0.84 -0.03
CA LYS A 245 16.52 -1.68 -0.09
C LYS A 245 17.54 -1.23 -1.14
N ASN A 246 17.13 -0.43 -2.14
CA ASN A 246 17.97 0.00 -3.27
C ASN A 246 18.77 -1.18 -3.86
N ILE A 247 18.05 -2.22 -4.29
CA ILE A 247 18.64 -3.49 -4.76
C ILE A 247 19.48 -3.30 -6.04
N GLU A 248 19.15 -2.27 -6.81
CA GLU A 248 19.79 -1.79 -8.02
C GLU A 248 21.06 -0.98 -7.75
N LYS A 249 21.29 -0.56 -6.49
CA LYS A 249 22.45 0.22 -6.05
C LYS A 249 22.64 1.54 -6.82
N VAL A 250 21.53 2.18 -7.15
CA VAL A 250 21.52 3.47 -7.84
C VAL A 250 21.39 4.58 -6.81
N ASN A 251 22.26 5.60 -6.91
CA ASN A 251 22.08 6.83 -6.14
C ASN A 251 21.16 7.77 -6.93
N TYR A 252 19.85 7.69 -6.68
CA TYR A 252 18.86 8.55 -7.35
C TYR A 252 18.96 10.02 -6.95
N TYR A 253 19.55 10.30 -5.78
CA TYR A 253 19.64 11.63 -5.22
C TYR A 253 21.09 11.89 -4.77
N PRO A 254 22.03 12.03 -5.73
CA PRO A 254 23.45 12.23 -5.43
C PRO A 254 23.73 13.48 -4.59
N ASP A 255 22.81 14.45 -4.65
CA ASP A 255 22.89 15.70 -3.90
C ASP A 255 22.16 15.64 -2.54
N TRP A 256 21.56 14.50 -2.18
CA TRP A 256 20.88 14.32 -0.89
C TRP A 256 21.88 13.96 0.23
N PRO A 257 21.74 14.51 1.45
CA PRO A 257 22.64 14.20 2.56
C PRO A 257 22.65 12.69 2.87
N TYR A 258 23.85 12.11 2.97
CA TYR A 258 24.06 10.69 3.25
C TYR A 258 23.49 10.30 4.63
N CYS A 259 22.91 9.09 4.72
CA CYS A 259 22.63 8.49 6.02
C CYS A 259 23.95 8.16 6.74
N PRO A 260 24.03 8.29 8.07
CA PRO A 260 25.19 7.81 8.84
C PRO A 260 25.43 6.32 8.58
N GLU A 261 26.70 5.91 8.52
CA GLU A 261 27.13 4.50 8.38
C GLU A 261 26.71 3.64 9.59
#